data_AF-A0A6J0T447-F1
#
_entry.id   AF-A0A6J0T447-F1
#
_cell.length_a   1.000
_cell.length_b   1.000
_cell.length_c   1.000
_cell.angle_alpha   90.00
_cell.angle_beta   90.00
_cell.angle_gamma   90.00
#
_symmetry.space_group_name_H-M   'P 1'
#
loop_
_entity.id
_entity.type
_entity.pdbx_description
1 polymer ?
#
loop_
_entity_poly.entity_id
_entity_poly.type
_entity_poly.pdbx_seq_one_letter_code
_entity_poly.pdbx_strand_id
1 'polypeptide(L)' 'MPAINIEDLSEKDKLKMEVEQLRKEVKLERQPVSKCSVLIKNYIEERSGEDPLVKGIPEDRNPFKEKGGCIIA' A
#
# COMPACT_ATOMS: atom_id res chain seq x y z
N MET A 1 -1.78 21.02 -9.61
CA MET A 1 -3.09 20.42 -9.88
C MET A 1 -4.10 21.24 -9.09
N PRO A 2 -5.05 21.95 -9.73
CA PRO A 2 -6.05 22.71 -9.00
C PRO A 2 -6.94 21.73 -8.21
N ALA A 3 -7.34 22.10 -7.00
CA ALA A 3 -8.36 21.38 -6.26
C ALA A 3 -9.71 21.66 -6.95
N ILE A 4 -10.13 20.74 -7.82
CA ILE A 4 -11.40 20.82 -8.54
C ILE A 4 -12.42 20.01 -7.74
N ASN A 5 -13.54 20.62 -7.38
CA ASN A 5 -14.68 19.88 -6.85
C ASN A 5 -15.39 19.18 -8.02
N ILE A 6 -15.38 17.85 -8.03
CA ILE A 6 -15.91 17.02 -9.14
C ILE A 6 -17.44 17.12 -9.21
N GLU A 7 -18.10 17.42 -8.09
CA GLU A 7 -19.57 17.47 -8.00
C GLU A 7 -20.15 18.71 -8.70
N ASP A 8 -19.39 19.81 -8.75
CA ASP A 8 -19.79 21.07 -9.38
C ASP A 8 -19.63 21.10 -10.91
N LEU A 9 -19.06 20.04 -11.49
CA LEU A 9 -18.78 19.95 -12.93
C LEU A 9 -19.99 19.42 -13.71
N SER A 10 -20.19 19.99 -14.90
CA SER A 10 -21.13 19.43 -15.87
C SER A 10 -20.71 18.02 -16.30
N GLU A 11 -21.67 17.18 -16.70
CA GLU A 11 -21.37 15.83 -17.20
C GLU A 11 -20.40 15.86 -18.39
N LYS A 12 -20.55 16.87 -19.27
CA LYS A 12 -19.66 17.08 -20.41
C LYS A 12 -18.22 17.34 -19.97
N ASP A 13 -18.01 18.10 -18.91
CA ASP A 13 -16.67 18.43 -18.44
C ASP A 13 -16.03 17.27 -17.69
N LYS A 14 -16.82 16.46 -16.95
CA LYS A 14 -16.36 15.19 -16.38
C LYS A 14 -15.82 14.25 -17.46
N LEU A 15 -16.58 14.06 -18.56
CA LEU A 15 -16.16 13.21 -19.68
C LEU A 15 -14.91 13.74 -20.40
N LYS A 16 -14.77 15.06 -20.56
CA LYS A 16 -13.53 15.64 -21.12
C LYS A 16 -12.32 15.34 -20.25
N MET A 17 -12.46 15.50 -18.93
CA MET A 17 -11.39 15.19 -17.98
C MET A 17 -11.03 13.70 -18.00
N GLU A 18 -12.02 12.81 -18.07
CA GLU A 18 -11.81 11.38 -18.19
C GLU A 18 -11.05 11.02 -19.47
N VAL A 19 -11.45 11.57 -20.62
CA VAL A 19 -10.74 11.36 -21.90
C VAL A 19 -9.31 11.89 -21.84
N GLU A 20 -9.08 13.04 -21.20
CA GLU A 20 -7.74 13.58 -21.00
C GLU A 20 -6.88 12.65 -20.13
N GLN A 21 -7.45 12.10 -19.07
CA GLN A 21 -6.79 11.15 -18.18
C GLN A 21 -6.44 9.85 -18.91
N LEU A 22 -7.39 9.27 -19.65
CA LEU A 22 -7.16 8.06 -20.46
C LEU A 22 -6.05 8.27 -21.51
N ARG A 23 -5.99 9.45 -22.13
CA ARG A 23 -4.92 9.83 -23.07
C ARG A 23 -3.54 9.96 -22.41
N LYS A 24 -3.48 10.23 -21.10
CA LYS A 24 -2.23 10.21 -20.33
C LYS A 24 -1.85 8.77 -19.95
N GLU A 25 -2.81 7.99 -19.47
CA GLU A 25 -2.58 6.59 -19.02
C GLU A 25 -2.20 5.63 -20.15
N VAL A 26 -2.64 5.88 -21.38
CA VAL A 26 -2.23 5.07 -22.54
C VAL A 26 -0.75 5.23 -22.86
N LYS A 27 -0.15 6.39 -22.55
CA LYS A 27 1.26 6.68 -22.79
C LYS A 27 2.18 6.15 -21.68
N LEU A 28 1.61 5.61 -20.61
CA LEU A 28 2.39 5.04 -19.52
C LEU A 28 3.10 3.76 -19.98
N GLU A 29 4.43 3.77 -19.92
CA GLU A 29 5.24 2.58 -20.15
C GLU A 29 5.05 1.59 -19.00
N ARG A 30 4.49 0.41 -19.30
CA ARG A 30 4.23 -0.64 -18.31
C ARG A 30 5.39 -1.63 -18.31
N GLN A 31 5.90 -1.94 -17.12
CA GLN A 31 6.90 -3.00 -16.96
C GLN A 31 6.23 -4.39 -17.10
N PRO A 32 6.91 -5.39 -17.69
CA PRO A 32 6.38 -6.75 -17.78
C PRO A 32 6.02 -7.32 -16.41
N VAL A 33 4.85 -7.97 -16.33
CA VAL A 33 4.35 -8.59 -15.09
C VAL A 33 5.35 -9.60 -14.55
N SER A 34 5.96 -10.42 -15.41
CA SER A 34 6.99 -11.40 -15.01
C SER A 34 8.15 -10.76 -14.25
N LYS A 35 8.65 -9.60 -14.69
CA LYS A 35 9.72 -8.86 -14.02
C LYS A 35 9.25 -8.29 -12.68
N CYS A 36 8.05 -7.70 -12.64
CA CYS A 36 7.48 -7.16 -11.40
C CYS A 36 7.27 -8.25 -10.35
N SER A 37 6.75 -9.41 -10.74
CA SER A 37 6.52 -10.54 -9.83
C SER A 37 7.82 -11.06 -9.21
N VAL A 38 8.91 -11.13 -9.97
CA VAL A 38 10.23 -11.52 -9.44
C VAL A 38 10.74 -10.51 -8.42
N LEU A 39 10.63 -9.21 -8.72
CA LEU A 39 11.07 -8.16 -7.80
C LEU A 39 10.29 -8.19 -6.48
N ILE A 40 8.97 -8.33 -6.56
CA ILE A 40 8.09 -8.43 -5.38
C ILE A 40 8.45 -9.68 -4.57
N LYS A 41 8.61 -10.82 -5.24
CA LYS A 41 8.98 -12.08 -4.59
C LYS A 41 10.30 -11.94 -3.83
N ASN A 42 11.35 -11.46 -4.50
CA ASN A 42 12.68 -11.32 -3.89
C ASN A 42 12.63 -10.39 -2.67
N TYR A 43 11.93 -9.26 -2.79
CA TYR A 43 11.77 -8.32 -1.68
C TYR A 43 11.08 -8.96 -0.46
N ILE A 44 10.03 -9.76 -0.70
CA ILE A 44 9.32 -10.46 0.36
C ILE A 44 10.22 -11.53 0.99
N GLU A 45 10.88 -12.35 0.18
CA GLU A 45 11.74 -13.44 0.66
C GLU A 45 12.89 -12.90 1.54
N GLU A 46 13.54 -11.82 1.13
CA GLU A 46 14.62 -11.17 1.89
C GLU A 46 14.18 -10.69 3.28
N ARG A 47 12.92 -10.24 3.44
CA ARG A 47 12.42 -9.60 4.66
C ARG A 47 11.52 -10.49 5.51
N SER A 48 10.97 -11.55 4.91
CA SER A 48 10.07 -12.49 5.57
C SER A 48 10.72 -13.20 6.78
N GLY A 49 12.05 -13.30 6.80
CA GLY A 49 12.78 -13.85 7.94
C GLY A 49 12.83 -12.94 9.16
N GLU A 50 12.68 -11.64 8.96
CA GLU A 50 12.69 -10.61 10.03
C GLU A 50 11.27 -10.13 10.37
N ASP A 51 10.29 -10.49 9.55
CA ASP A 51 8.90 -10.11 9.76
C ASP A 51 8.35 -10.78 11.04
N PRO A 52 8.04 -9.99 12.08
CA PRO A 52 7.61 -10.55 13.35
C PRO A 52 6.22 -11.19 13.31
N LEU A 53 5.38 -10.86 12.31
CA LEU A 53 4.08 -11.49 12.10
C LEU A 53 4.20 -12.83 11.35
N VAL A 54 5.32 -13.04 10.66
CA VAL A 54 5.63 -14.32 9.99
C VAL A 54 6.35 -15.28 10.92
N LYS A 55 7.39 -14.80 11.64
CA LYS A 55 8.22 -15.63 12.53
C LYS A 55 7.73 -15.70 13.97
N GLY A 56 6.85 -14.79 14.37
CA GLY A 56 6.48 -14.60 15.76
C GLY A 56 7.44 -13.68 16.50
N ILE A 57 6.91 -12.94 17.48
CA ILE A 57 7.70 -12.07 18.35
C ILE A 57 8.03 -12.85 19.63
N PRO A 58 9.30 -12.94 20.05
CA PRO A 58 9.66 -13.46 21.36
C PRO A 58 8.95 -12.70 22.49
N GLU A 59 8.47 -13.41 23.51
CA GLU A 59 7.73 -12.82 24.64
C GLU A 59 8.46 -11.65 25.31
N ASP A 60 9.77 -11.72 25.46
CA ASP A 60 10.61 -10.64 26.02
C ASP A 60 10.65 -9.36 25.18
N ARG A 61 10.43 -9.48 23.86
CA ARG A 61 10.43 -8.35 22.92
C ARG A 61 9.03 -7.93 22.50
N ASN A 62 7.99 -8.65 22.92
CA ASN A 62 6.62 -8.33 22.58
C ASN A 62 6.14 -7.10 23.37
N PRO A 63 5.89 -5.95 22.71
CA PRO A 63 5.43 -4.74 23.39
C PRO A 63 4.02 -4.89 23.99
N PHE A 64 3.26 -5.91 23.57
CA PHE A 64 1.92 -6.24 24.07
C PHE A 64 1.90 -7.42 25.04
N LYS A 65 3.06 -7.89 25.51
CA LYS A 65 3.11 -8.88 26.57
C LYS A 65 2.37 -8.36 27.80
N GLU A 66 1.52 -9.20 28.40
CA GLU A 66 0.84 -8.88 29.65
C GLU A 66 1.89 -8.52 30.72
N LYS A 67 1.94 -7.23 31.07
CA LYS A 67 2.61 -6.79 32.28
C LYS A 67 1.72 -7.24 33.43
N GLY A 68 2.18 -8.23 34.19
CA GLY A 68 1.46 -8.76 35.35
C GLY A 68 0.77 -7.63 36.12
N GLY A 69 -0.55 -7.76 36.28
CA GLY A 69 -1.38 -6.73 36.88
C GLY A 69 -0.81 -6.26 38.21
N CYS A 70 -0.92 -4.96 38.48
CA CYS A 70 -0.58 -4.39 39.77
C CYS A 70 -1.38 -5.13 40.86
N ILE A 71 -0.70 -5.94 41.68
CA ILE A 71 -1.30 -6.52 42.87
C ILE A 71 -1.17 -5.44 43.95
N ILE A 72 -2.28 -4.77 44.25
CA ILE A 72 -2.35 -3.90 45.43
C ILE A 72 -2.43 -4.86 46.63
N ALA A 73 -1.32 -5.03 47.33
CA ALA A 73 -1.25 -5.68 48.63
C ALA A 73 -1.31 -4.62 49.73
#